data_AF-A0A970YMA4-F1
#
_entry.id   AF-A0A970YMA4-F1
#
_cell.length_a   1.000
_cell.length_b   1.000
_cell.length_c   1.000
_cell.angle_alpha   90.00
_cell.angle_beta   90.00
_cell.angle_gamma   90.00
#
_symmetry.space_group_name_H-M   'P 1'
#
loop_
_entity.id
_entity.type
_entity.pdbx_description
1 polymer ?
#
loop_
_entity_poly.entity_id
_entity_poly.type
_entity_poly.pdbx_seq_one_letter_code
_entity_poly.pdbx_strand_id
1 'polypeptide(L)'
;PIKFKRKLLRITKASLESEGWLSAASFQQTPQILTEASVAGKSDFLLGLKENVIVGQLIPAGTGLDMYANLQVEEAAIPSQFKEEELA
;
A
#
# COMPACT_ATOMS: atom_id res chain seq x y z
N PRO A 1 -3.57 33.00 7.33
CA PRO A 1 -3.73 31.53 7.24
C PRO A 1 -4.19 31.13 5.84
N ILE A 2 -3.67 30.02 5.30
CA ILE A 2 -4.01 29.54 3.95
C ILE A 2 -5.40 28.89 3.99
N LYS A 3 -6.31 29.30 3.09
CA LYS A 3 -7.65 28.73 2.93
C LYS A 3 -7.66 27.75 1.75
N PHE A 4 -8.19 26.54 1.94
CA PHE A 4 -8.31 25.51 0.90
C PHE A 4 -9.76 25.01 0.75
N LYS A 5 -10.09 24.46 -0.43
CA LYS A 5 -11.38 23.83 -0.74
C LYS A 5 -11.16 22.38 -1.17
N ARG A 6 -12.05 21.47 -0.75
CA ARG A 6 -11.99 20.06 -1.15
C ARG A 6 -12.35 19.92 -2.64
N LYS A 7 -11.65 19.02 -3.34
CA LYS A 7 -11.89 18.67 -4.75
C LYS A 7 -12.45 17.25 -4.81
N LEU A 8 -13.46 17.02 -5.66
CA LEU A 8 -13.99 15.69 -5.93
C LEU A 8 -13.37 15.18 -7.24
N LEU A 9 -12.80 13.98 -7.21
CA LEU A 9 -12.16 13.33 -8.35
C LEU A 9 -12.81 11.96 -8.61
N ARG A 10 -12.77 11.53 -9.88
CA ARG A 10 -13.10 10.13 -10.24
C ARG A 10 -11.99 9.20 -9.79
N ILE A 11 -12.32 7.94 -9.53
CA ILE A 11 -11.34 6.92 -9.10
C ILE A 11 -10.11 6.87 -10.01
N THR A 12 -10.29 6.86 -11.33
CA THR A 12 -9.19 6.81 -12.31
C THR A 12 -8.26 8.03 -12.20
N LYS A 13 -8.84 9.22 -12.00
CA LYS A 13 -8.06 10.46 -11.90
C LYS A 13 -7.34 10.54 -10.55
N ALA A 14 -8.00 10.11 -9.48
CA ALA A 14 -7.38 10.02 -8.16
C ALA A 14 -6.19 9.04 -8.17
N SER A 15 -6.29 7.91 -8.85
CA SER A 15 -5.19 6.92 -8.95
C SER A 15 -3.99 7.42 -9.75
N LEU A 16 -4.20 8.30 -10.73
CA LEU A 16 -3.12 8.89 -11.53
C LEU A 16 -2.45 10.09 -10.83
N GLU A 17 -3.17 10.80 -9.95
CA GLU A 17 -2.64 11.90 -9.13
C GLU A 17 -1.92 11.40 -7.83
N SER A 18 -1.55 10.12 -7.77
CA SER A 18 -0.74 9.51 -6.70
C SER A 18 0.64 10.17 -6.58
N GLU A 19 1.19 10.25 -5.36
CA GLU A 19 2.49 10.88 -5.09
C GLU A 19 3.67 10.15 -5.75
N GLY A 20 3.65 8.81 -5.76
CA GLY A 20 4.67 7.97 -6.40
C GLY A 20 4.43 7.78 -7.91
N TRP A 21 5.45 8.06 -8.72
CA TRP A 21 5.37 7.90 -10.17
C TRP A 21 5.39 6.42 -10.58
N LEU A 22 6.06 5.55 -9.81
CA LEU A 22 6.15 4.13 -10.12
C LEU A 22 4.79 3.43 -9.92
N SER A 23 4.10 3.80 -8.84
CA SER A 23 2.73 3.33 -8.59
C SER A 23 1.74 3.89 -9.61
N ALA A 24 1.86 5.16 -9.99
CA ALA A 24 1.01 5.77 -11.02
C ALA A 24 1.23 5.15 -12.41
N ALA A 25 2.48 4.99 -12.84
CA ALA A 25 2.87 4.44 -14.14
C ALA A 25 2.40 3.00 -14.37
N SER A 26 2.30 2.23 -13.30
CA SER A 26 1.82 0.84 -13.32
C SER A 26 0.29 0.72 -13.27
N PHE A 27 -0.46 1.82 -13.19
CA PHE A 27 -1.92 1.79 -13.32
C PHE A 27 -2.31 1.85 -14.79
N GLN A 28 -2.05 2.98 -15.45
CA GLN A 28 -2.33 3.24 -16.87
C GLN A 28 -1.39 4.33 -17.40
N GLN A 29 -1.42 4.61 -18.71
CA GLN A 29 -0.71 5.74 -19.36
C GLN A 29 0.82 5.77 -19.10
N THR A 30 1.44 4.58 -19.00
CA THR A 30 2.84 4.37 -18.60
C THR A 30 3.86 5.25 -19.34
N PRO A 31 3.84 5.38 -20.68
CA PRO A 31 4.87 6.17 -21.39
C PRO A 31 4.83 7.65 -21.03
N GLN A 32 3.63 8.19 -20.84
CA GLN A 32 3.44 9.59 -20.47
C GLN A 32 4.00 9.85 -19.07
N ILE A 33 3.64 9.01 -18.10
CA ILE A 33 4.06 9.18 -16.70
C ILE A 33 5.58 9.04 -16.55
N LEU A 34 6.20 8.07 -17.23
CA LEU A 34 7.66 7.90 -17.23
C LEU A 34 8.37 9.08 -17.88
N THR A 35 7.82 9.64 -18.96
CA THR A 35 8.39 10.82 -19.62
C THR A 35 8.33 12.04 -18.71
N GLU A 36 7.17 12.31 -18.10
CA GLU A 36 6.99 13.43 -17.17
C GLU A 36 7.90 13.31 -15.94
N ALA A 37 8.04 12.10 -15.38
CA ALA A 37 8.94 11.83 -14.26
C ALA A 37 10.42 12.02 -14.65
N SER A 38 10.82 11.57 -15.84
CA SER A 38 12.20 11.72 -16.35
C SER A 38 12.56 13.18 -16.60
N VAL A 39 11.66 13.96 -17.19
CA VAL A 39 11.86 15.40 -17.45
C VAL A 39 11.93 16.18 -16.14
N ALA A 40 11.09 15.83 -15.16
CA ALA A 40 11.08 16.48 -13.85
C ALA A 40 12.17 15.97 -12.89
N GLY A 41 12.92 14.92 -13.25
CA GLY A 41 13.92 14.30 -12.38
C GLY A 41 13.33 13.73 -11.08
N LYS A 42 12.10 13.21 -11.12
CA LYS A 42 11.41 12.71 -9.92
C LYS A 42 12.02 11.38 -9.45
N SER A 43 12.21 11.26 -8.13
CA SER A 43 12.58 10.00 -7.47
C SER A 43 11.36 9.43 -6.74
N ASP A 44 11.25 8.11 -6.70
CA ASP A 44 10.19 7.41 -5.97
C ASP A 44 10.78 6.84 -4.67
N PHE A 45 10.17 7.16 -3.54
CA PHE A 45 10.64 6.74 -2.22
C PHE A 45 10.05 5.40 -1.74
N LEU A 46 9.24 4.73 -2.57
CA LEU A 46 8.69 3.40 -2.30
C LEU A 46 7.95 3.33 -0.95
N LEU A 47 7.18 4.36 -0.61
CA LEU A 47 6.43 4.40 0.65
C LEU A 47 5.10 3.64 0.55
N GLY A 48 4.65 3.33 -0.68
CA GLY A 48 3.37 2.70 -0.95
C GLY A 48 3.46 1.17 -1.05
N LEU A 49 2.30 0.54 -0.93
CA LEU A 49 2.16 -0.91 -1.11
C LEU A 49 2.59 -1.35 -2.51
N LYS A 50 2.10 -0.67 -3.54
CA LYS A 50 2.27 -1.08 -4.94
C LYS A 50 3.72 -0.99 -5.41
N GLU A 51 4.41 0.10 -5.04
CA GLU A 51 5.84 0.29 -5.32
C GLU A 51 6.67 -0.85 -4.76
N ASN A 52 6.49 -1.18 -3.48
CA ASN A 52 7.22 -2.26 -2.81
C ASN A 52 6.96 -3.63 -3.46
N VAL A 53 5.71 -3.93 -3.84
CA VAL A 53 5.39 -5.17 -4.58
C VAL A 53 6.11 -5.24 -5.93
N ILE A 54 6.15 -4.13 -6.68
CA ILE A 54 6.81 -4.10 -8.00
C ILE A 54 8.32 -4.31 -7.87
N VAL A 55 8.93 -3.69 -6.86
CA VAL A 55 10.38 -3.80 -6.59
C VAL A 55 10.74 -5.14 -5.95
N GLY A 56 9.80 -5.80 -5.27
CA GLY A 56 10.02 -7.05 -4.55
C GLY A 56 10.50 -6.87 -3.10
N GLN A 57 10.21 -5.72 -2.49
CA GLN A 57 10.45 -5.44 -1.07
C GLN A 57 9.22 -5.76 -0.22
N LEU A 58 9.41 -5.91 1.10
CA LEU A 58 8.30 -6.08 2.02
C LEU A 58 7.35 -4.88 1.95
N ILE A 59 6.06 -5.16 1.83
CA ILE A 59 5.05 -4.10 1.82
C ILE A 59 4.92 -3.47 3.21
N PRO A 60 4.64 -2.16 3.31
CA PRO A 60 4.41 -1.47 4.59
C PRO A 60 3.02 -1.78 5.17
N ALA A 61 2.70 -3.07 5.29
CA ALA A 61 1.47 -3.57 5.89
C ALA A 61 1.68 -4.96 6.48
N GLY A 62 0.88 -5.32 7.48
CA GLY A 62 0.96 -6.62 8.16
C GLY A 62 2.34 -6.85 8.76
N THR A 63 2.98 -7.96 8.38
CA THR A 63 4.31 -8.37 8.85
C THR A 63 5.44 -7.48 8.35
N GLY A 64 5.21 -6.64 7.33
CA GLY A 64 6.22 -5.72 6.80
C GLY A 64 6.24 -4.35 7.51
N LEU A 65 5.44 -4.14 8.55
CA LEU A 65 5.57 -2.99 9.44
C LEU A 65 6.63 -3.30 10.51
N ASP A 66 7.64 -2.43 10.67
CA ASP A 66 8.72 -2.57 11.66
C ASP A 66 8.21 -2.85 13.09
N MET A 67 7.03 -2.33 13.42
CA MET A 67 6.36 -2.52 14.71
C MET A 67 5.88 -3.98 14.94
N TYR A 68 5.64 -4.74 13.87
CA TYR A 68 5.28 -6.17 13.90
C TYR A 68 6.48 -7.11 13.68
N ALA A 69 7.65 -6.58 13.31
CA ALA A 69 8.85 -7.38 13.08
C ALA A 69 9.37 -8.10 14.35
N ASN A 70 9.11 -7.55 15.55
CA ASN A 70 9.54 -8.09 16.84
C ASN A 70 8.39 -8.62 17.71
N LEU A 71 7.19 -8.74 17.15
CA LEU A 71 6.04 -9.28 17.88
C LEU A 71 6.22 -10.80 18.01
N GLN A 72 6.59 -11.26 19.22
CA GLN A 72 6.49 -12.67 19.58
C GLN A 72 5.01 -13.02 19.68
N VAL A 73 4.47 -13.62 18.64
CA VAL A 73 3.12 -14.17 18.65
C VAL A 73 3.17 -15.45 19.47
N GLU A 74 2.79 -15.37 20.74
CA GLU A 74 2.42 -16.57 21.48
C GLU A 74 1.14 -17.12 20.84
N GLU A 75 1.19 -18.37 20.35
CA GLU A 75 -0.03 -19.10 20.01
C GLU A 75 -0.87 -19.19 21.28
N ALA A 76 -1.83 -18.29 21.42
CA ALA A 76 -2.89 -18.46 22.38
C ALA A 76 -3.59 -19.77 22.01
N ALA A 77 -3.33 -20.82 22.78
CA ALA A 77 -3.96 -22.10 22.64
C ALA A 77 -5.47 -21.86 22.53
N ILE A 78 -6.03 -22.12 21.35
CA ILE A 78 -7.48 -22.09 21.16
C ILE A 78 -8.02 -23.09 22.20
N PRO A 79 -8.77 -22.65 23.24
CA PRO A 79 -9.31 -23.59 24.19
C PRO A 79 -10.16 -24.57 23.40
N SER A 80 -9.84 -25.86 23.54
CA SER A 80 -10.42 -27.00 22.83
C SER A 80 -11.91 -27.25 23.16
N GLN A 81 -12.62 -26.22 23.62
CA GLN A 81 -14.00 -26.30 24.10
C GLN A 81 -15.04 -26.29 22.98
N PHE A 82 -14.66 -26.03 21.72
CA PHE A 82 -15.59 -26.09 20.59
C PHE A 82 -15.71 -27.49 19.94
N LYS A 83 -15.30 -28.57 20.61
CA LYS A 83 -15.35 -29.94 20.04
C LYS A 83 -16.45 -30.87 20.59
N GLU A 84 -17.25 -30.46 21.57
CA GLU A 84 -18.21 -31.37 22.21
C GLU A 84 -19.70 -30.99 22.09
N GLU A 85 -20.07 -29.82 21.55
CA GLU A 85 -21.49 -29.43 21.44
C GLU A 85 -22.19 -29.76 20.11
N GLU A 86 -21.49 -30.37 19.14
CA GLU A 86 -22.12 -30.82 17.87
C GLU A 86 -22.44 -32.33 17.83
N LEU A 87 -22.30 -33.04 18.95
CA LEU A 87 -22.69 -34.45 19.07
C LEU A 87 -23.63 -34.68 20.26
N ALA A 88 -24.82 -34.05 20.23
CA ALA A 88 -25.97 -34.41 21.05
C ALA A 88 -27.27 -34.26 20.24
#